data_AF-A0A1H8THF5-F1
#
_entry.id   AF-A0A1H8THF5-F1
#
_cell.length_a   1.000
_cell.length_b   1.000
_cell.length_c   1.000
_cell.angle_alpha   90.00
_cell.angle_beta   90.00
_cell.angle_gamma   90.00
#
_symmetry.space_group_name_H-M   'P 1'
#
loop_
_entity.id
_entity.type
_entity.pdbx_description
1 polymer ?
#
loop_
_entity_poly.entity_id
_entity_poly.type
_entity_poly.pdbx_seq_one_letter_code
_entity_poly.pdbx_strand_id
1 'polypeptide(L)'
;MADLGRGIIAGLVATLVMTILMVFRLAAGIMPWFNPIEVMSLAAQTAMNVVAVDVLGWFIHFVVGVLLWGGLFGLLAGFLPGGGYLARGLIFGVLAWLLVMVVLFPLAGSGLFGMGFGALIPFGTLLSHLIYGAVLGASFGWLKRL
;
A
#
# COMPACT_ATOMS: atom_id res chain seq x y z
N MET A 1 9.26 20.84 -6.01
CA MET A 1 8.74 21.34 -4.72
C MET A 1 7.84 20.26 -4.14
N ALA A 2 7.97 20.01 -2.84
CA ALA A 2 7.06 19.12 -2.11
C ALA A 2 5.60 19.57 -2.31
N ASP A 3 4.70 18.62 -2.53
CA ASP A 3 3.29 18.90 -2.82
C ASP A 3 2.40 17.93 -2.04
N LEU A 4 2.35 18.15 -0.73
CA LEU A 4 1.70 17.25 0.21
C LEU A 4 0.21 17.09 -0.09
N GLY A 5 -0.47 18.18 -0.45
CA GLY A 5 -1.91 18.17 -0.76
C GLY A 5 -2.22 17.28 -1.96
N ARG A 6 -1.52 17.47 -3.09
CA ARG A 6 -1.72 16.61 -4.27
C ARG A 6 -1.29 15.17 -4.00
N GLY A 7 -0.27 14.95 -3.16
CA GLY A 7 0.17 13.63 -2.72
C GLY A 7 -0.92 12.88 -1.95
N ILE A 8 -1.54 13.53 -0.97
CA ILE A 8 -2.64 12.96 -0.17
C ILE A 8 -3.85 12.64 -1.05
N ILE A 9 -4.25 13.54 -1.95
CA ILE A 9 -5.37 13.29 -2.87
C ILE A 9 -5.06 12.10 -3.78
N ALA A 10 -3.85 12.02 -4.34
CA ALA A 10 -3.45 10.89 -5.16
C ALA A 10 -3.40 9.58 -4.34
N GLY A 11 -2.97 9.63 -3.08
CA GLY A 11 -3.00 8.51 -2.14
C GLY A 11 -4.42 8.04 -1.84
N LEU A 12 -5.37 8.96 -1.69
CA LEU A 12 -6.79 8.63 -1.56
C LEU A 12 -7.31 7.88 -2.79
N VAL A 13 -7.03 8.38 -4.00
CA VAL A 13 -7.46 7.72 -5.25
C VAL A 13 -6.87 6.31 -5.34
N ALA A 14 -5.56 6.17 -5.12
CA ALA A 14 -4.90 4.87 -5.15
C ALA A 14 -5.44 3.90 -4.09
N THR A 15 -5.72 4.38 -2.87
CA THR A 15 -6.30 3.57 -1.80
C THR A 15 -7.70 3.10 -2.14
N LEU A 16 -8.54 3.95 -2.72
CA LEU A 16 -9.89 3.57 -3.15
C LEU A 16 -9.85 2.51 -4.25
N VAL A 17 -8.97 2.64 -5.25
CA VAL A 17 -8.77 1.61 -6.28
C VAL A 17 -8.36 0.29 -5.64
N MET A 18 -7.41 0.31 -4.70
CA MET A 18 -6.98 -0.90 -4.01
C MET A 18 -8.06 -1.52 -3.13
N THR A 19 -8.86 -0.71 -2.43
CA THR A 19 -10.02 -1.18 -1.66
C THR A 19 -10.99 -1.93 -2.56
N ILE A 20 -11.33 -1.36 -3.72
CA ILE A 20 -12.21 -1.98 -4.70
C ILE A 20 -11.64 -3.32 -5.17
N LEU A 21 -10.37 -3.35 -5.58
CA LEU A 21 -9.71 -4.58 -6.04
C LEU A 21 -9.64 -5.65 -4.96
N MET A 22 -9.34 -5.27 -3.72
CA MET A 22 -9.27 -6.18 -2.58
C MET A 22 -10.64 -6.80 -2.27
N VAL A 23 -11.68 -5.97 -2.18
CA VAL A 23 -13.06 -6.43 -1.90
C VAL A 23 -13.54 -7.36 -3.00
N PHE A 24 -13.36 -6.99 -4.28
CA PHE A 24 -13.74 -7.86 -5.40
C PHE A 24 -12.95 -9.16 -5.43
N ARG A 25 -11.64 -9.12 -5.19
CA ARG A 25 -10.79 -10.32 -5.11
C ARG A 25 -11.32 -11.29 -4.05
N LEU A 26 -11.60 -10.79 -2.84
CA LEU A 26 -12.10 -11.62 -1.74
C LEU A 26 -13.51 -12.15 -2.03
N ALA A 27 -14.41 -11.31 -2.55
CA ALA A 27 -15.76 -11.72 -2.93
C ALA A 27 -15.78 -12.78 -4.06
N ALA A 28 -14.80 -12.73 -4.97
CA ALA A 28 -14.62 -13.71 -6.03
C ALA A 28 -13.94 -15.02 -5.57
N GLY A 29 -13.58 -15.15 -4.29
CA GLY A 29 -12.89 -16.32 -3.76
C GLY A 29 -11.46 -16.49 -4.27
N ILE A 30 -10.82 -15.41 -4.72
CA ILE A 30 -9.43 -15.44 -5.20
C ILE A 30 -8.49 -15.24 -4.00
N MET A 31 -7.74 -16.27 -3.63
CA MET A 31 -6.87 -16.29 -2.44
C MET A 31 -7.58 -15.83 -1.14
N PRO A 32 -8.71 -16.47 -0.77
CA PRO A 32 -9.57 -16.03 0.34
C PRO A 32 -8.90 -16.12 1.71
N TRP A 33 -7.86 -16.94 1.85
CA TRP A 33 -7.08 -17.10 3.08
C TRP A 33 -6.12 -15.93 3.37
N PHE A 34 -5.94 -15.00 2.43
CA PHE A 34 -5.07 -13.83 2.61
C PHE A 34 -5.87 -12.54 2.52
N ASN A 35 -6.14 -11.94 3.68
CA ASN A 35 -6.84 -10.68 3.82
C ASN A 35 -5.88 -9.57 4.33
N PRO A 36 -5.54 -8.56 3.51
CA PRO A 36 -4.65 -7.48 3.94
C PRO A 36 -5.13 -6.70 5.17
N ILE A 37 -6.45 -6.60 5.39
CA ILE A 37 -7.03 -5.91 6.55
C ILE A 37 -6.68 -6.65 7.85
N GLU A 38 -6.81 -7.98 7.84
CA GLU A 38 -6.44 -8.84 8.95
C GLU A 38 -4.92 -8.75 9.21
N VAL A 39 -4.11 -8.81 8.16
CA VAL A 39 -2.64 -8.69 8.26
C VAL A 39 -2.22 -7.38 8.93
N MET A 40 -2.84 -6.25 8.56
CA MET A 40 -2.58 -4.96 9.21
C MET A 40 -2.99 -4.96 10.68
N SER A 41 -4.10 -5.61 11.02
CA SER A 41 -4.58 -5.72 12.40
C SER A 41 -3.65 -6.59 13.27
N LEU A 42 -3.15 -7.71 12.73
CA LEU A 42 -2.14 -8.56 13.37
C LEU A 42 -0.82 -7.81 13.59
N ALA A 43 -0.35 -7.09 12.57
CA ALA A 43 0.86 -6.27 12.70
C ALA A 43 0.70 -5.20 13.80
N ALA A 44 -0.48 -4.58 13.88
CA ALA A 44 -0.81 -3.60 14.90
C ALA A 44 -0.88 -4.19 16.31
N GLN A 45 -1.48 -5.38 16.45
CA GLN A 45 -1.49 -6.13 17.70
C GLN A 45 -0.07 -6.37 18.21
N THR A 46 0.83 -6.86 17.36
CA THR A 46 2.23 -7.10 17.73
C THR A 46 2.96 -5.80 18.06
N ALA A 47 2.79 -4.75 17.24
CA ALA A 47 3.55 -3.51 17.37
C ALA A 47 3.08 -2.61 18.53
N MET A 48 1.79 -2.64 18.88
CA MET A 48 1.18 -1.71 19.84
C MET A 48 0.56 -2.42 21.06
N ASN A 49 0.64 -3.75 21.13
CA ASN A 49 0.01 -4.57 22.18
C ASN A 49 -1.50 -4.29 22.33
N VAL A 50 -2.19 -4.21 21.19
CA VAL A 50 -3.65 -4.01 21.10
C VAL A 50 -4.36 -5.29 20.66
N VAL A 51 -5.67 -5.35 20.84
CA VAL A 51 -6.47 -6.47 20.31
C VAL A 51 -6.62 -6.30 18.79
N ALA A 52 -6.33 -7.37 18.04
CA ALA A 52 -6.59 -7.41 16.61
C ALA A 52 -8.10 -7.41 16.36
N VAL A 53 -8.59 -6.37 15.68
CA VAL A 53 -9.98 -6.21 15.22
C VAL A 53 -10.02 -5.65 13.80
N ASP A 54 -11.01 -6.03 13.01
CA ASP A 54 -11.11 -5.63 11.58
C ASP A 54 -11.16 -4.12 11.38
N VAL A 55 -11.85 -3.40 12.27
CA VAL A 55 -11.96 -1.93 12.22
C VAL A 55 -10.58 -1.27 12.28
N LEU A 56 -9.65 -1.82 13.05
CA LEU A 56 -8.29 -1.31 13.14
C LEU A 56 -7.52 -1.52 11.83
N GLY A 57 -7.68 -2.69 11.20
CA GLY A 57 -7.07 -2.97 9.90
C GLY A 57 -7.55 -1.99 8.81
N TRP A 58 -8.86 -1.71 8.78
CA TRP A 58 -9.43 -0.72 7.86
C TRP A 58 -8.91 0.70 8.13
N PHE A 59 -8.86 1.09 9.40
CA PHE A 59 -8.30 2.38 9.79
C PHE A 59 -6.85 2.52 9.32
N ILE A 60 -6.02 1.51 9.57
CA ILE A 60 -4.62 1.47 9.14
C ILE A 60 -4.53 1.54 7.61
N HIS A 61 -5.35 0.77 6.88
CA HIS A 61 -5.36 0.78 5.41
C HIS A 61 -5.55 2.18 4.84
N PHE A 62 -6.52 2.93 5.35
CA PHE A 62 -6.76 4.30 4.90
C PHE A 62 -5.70 5.28 5.39
N VAL A 63 -5.28 5.22 6.65
CA VAL A 63 -4.24 6.13 7.17
C VAL A 63 -2.91 5.93 6.44
N VAL A 64 -2.49 4.69 6.28
CA VAL A 64 -1.23 4.33 5.61
C VAL A 64 -1.33 4.62 4.11
N GLY A 65 -2.39 4.17 3.45
CA GLY A 65 -2.58 4.37 2.01
C GLY A 65 -2.72 5.84 1.61
N VAL A 66 -3.42 6.65 2.40
CA VAL A 66 -3.74 8.04 2.06
C VAL A 66 -2.70 9.00 2.60
N LEU A 67 -2.44 8.95 3.91
CA LEU A 67 -1.62 9.95 4.58
C LEU A 67 -0.14 9.59 4.51
N LEU A 68 0.23 8.35 4.90
CA LEU A 68 1.63 7.96 4.93
C LEU A 68 2.19 7.85 3.52
N TRP A 69 1.64 6.98 2.68
CA TRP A 69 2.15 6.74 1.33
C TRP A 69 1.87 7.88 0.37
N GLY A 70 0.63 8.40 0.35
CA GLY A 70 0.30 9.57 -0.48
C GLY A 70 1.11 10.79 -0.10
N GLY A 71 1.22 11.08 1.20
CA GLY A 71 2.02 12.19 1.70
C GLY A 71 3.51 12.04 1.39
N LEU A 72 4.09 10.87 1.71
CA LEU A 72 5.49 10.57 1.44
C LEU A 72 5.81 10.67 -0.06
N PHE A 73 4.92 10.19 -0.93
CA PHE A 73 5.09 10.36 -2.38
C PHE A 73 5.04 11.83 -2.78
N GLY A 74 4.12 12.63 -2.26
CA GLY A 74 4.06 14.07 -2.51
C GLY A 74 5.32 14.83 -2.09
N LEU A 75 6.02 14.36 -1.06
CA LEU A 75 7.32 14.89 -0.62
C LEU A 75 8.47 14.41 -1.51
N LEU A 76 8.49 13.12 -1.86
CA LEU A 76 9.62 12.45 -2.51
C LEU A 76 9.55 12.43 -4.04
N ALA A 77 8.40 12.72 -4.65
CA ALA A 77 8.20 12.60 -6.09
C ALA A 77 9.19 13.43 -6.91
N GLY A 78 9.76 14.51 -6.36
CA GLY A 78 10.80 15.30 -7.04
C GLY A 78 12.17 14.61 -7.12
N PHE A 79 12.45 13.68 -6.19
CA PHE A 79 13.74 13.00 -6.04
C PHE A 79 13.75 11.59 -6.62
N LEU A 80 12.57 11.00 -6.84
CA LEU A 80 12.47 9.67 -7.44
C LEU A 80 12.93 9.68 -8.90
N PRO A 81 13.75 8.69 -9.32
CA PRO A 81 14.22 8.61 -10.70
C PRO A 81 13.09 8.28 -11.67
N GLY A 82 13.29 8.59 -12.95
CA GLY A 82 12.31 8.34 -14.02
C GLY A 82 11.72 9.62 -14.63
N GLY A 83 11.44 9.54 -15.94
CA GLY A 83 11.02 10.69 -16.76
C GLY A 83 9.60 11.21 -16.51
N GLY A 84 8.76 10.47 -15.77
CA GLY A 84 7.39 10.87 -15.48
C GLY A 84 6.85 10.32 -14.16
N TYR A 85 5.77 10.92 -13.65
CA TYR A 85 5.20 10.55 -12.35
C TYR A 85 4.68 9.12 -12.27
N LEU A 86 4.24 8.53 -13.40
CA LEU A 86 3.88 7.10 -13.46
C LEU A 86 5.08 6.20 -13.12
N ALA A 87 6.23 6.41 -13.77
CA ALA A 87 7.44 5.63 -13.51
C ALA A 87 7.92 5.81 -12.06
N ARG A 88 7.86 7.04 -11.54
CA ARG A 88 8.19 7.34 -10.14
C ARG A 88 7.24 6.64 -9.17
N GLY A 89 5.95 6.61 -9.49
CA GLY A 89 4.94 5.89 -8.72
C GLY A 89 5.20 4.38 -8.67
N LEU A 90 5.57 3.76 -9.80
CA LEU A 90 5.96 2.35 -9.85
C LEU A 90 7.19 2.06 -8.96
N ILE A 91 8.23 2.89 -9.06
CA ILE A 91 9.43 2.76 -8.23
C ILE A 91 9.07 2.89 -6.75
N PHE A 92 8.25 3.89 -6.40
CA PHE A 92 7.76 4.07 -5.03
C PHE A 92 6.96 2.85 -4.55
N GLY A 93 6.10 2.29 -5.40
CA GLY A 93 5.35 1.07 -5.12
C GLY A 93 6.26 -0.12 -4.79
N VAL A 94 7.34 -0.32 -5.55
CA VAL A 94 8.34 -1.36 -5.27
C VAL A 94 9.04 -1.13 -3.93
N LEU A 95 9.39 0.12 -3.60
CA LEU A 95 10.02 0.45 -2.32
C LEU A 95 9.06 0.22 -1.14
N ALA A 96 7.81 0.65 -1.27
CA ALA A 96 6.77 0.42 -0.27
C ALA A 96 6.50 -1.09 -0.09
N TRP A 97 6.45 -1.84 -1.20
CA TRP A 97 6.33 -3.30 -1.19
C TRP A 97 7.46 -3.94 -0.40
N LEU A 98 8.71 -3.56 -0.68
CA LEU A 98 9.86 -4.10 0.01
C LEU A 98 9.78 -3.82 1.52
N LEU A 99 9.35 -2.62 1.93
CA LEU A 99 9.13 -2.30 3.34
C LEU A 99 8.07 -3.21 3.96
N VAL A 100 6.96 -3.44 3.27
CA VAL A 100 5.91 -4.37 3.73
C VAL A 100 6.46 -5.79 3.88
N MET A 101 7.29 -6.27 2.95
CA MET A 101 7.88 -7.61 3.00
C MET A 101 8.79 -7.81 4.22
N VAL A 102 9.57 -6.80 4.59
CA VAL A 102 10.62 -6.91 5.61
C VAL A 102 10.24 -6.35 6.97
N VAL A 103 9.15 -5.57 7.06
CA VAL A 103 8.68 -4.96 8.31
C VAL A 103 7.28 -5.44 8.67
N LEU A 104 6.28 -5.15 7.82
CA LEU A 104 4.88 -5.40 8.15
C LEU A 104 4.59 -6.90 8.29
N PHE A 105 5.08 -7.73 7.36
CA PHE A 105 4.84 -9.17 7.37
C PHE A 105 5.49 -9.92 8.54
N PRO A 106 6.75 -9.61 8.94
CA PRO A 106 7.29 -10.10 10.19
C PRO A 106 6.48 -9.69 11.41
N LEU A 107 6.02 -8.43 11.49
CA LEU A 107 5.16 -7.97 12.59
C LEU A 107 3.82 -8.71 12.63
N ALA A 108 3.26 -9.07 11.48
CA ALA A 108 2.06 -9.88 11.38
C ALA A 108 2.29 -11.38 11.64
N GLY A 109 3.50 -11.80 12.04
CA GLY A 109 3.81 -13.19 12.40
C GLY A 109 4.11 -14.14 11.24
N SER A 110 4.24 -13.64 10.01
CA SER A 110 4.47 -14.47 8.81
C SER A 110 5.93 -14.62 8.39
N GLY A 111 6.84 -13.94 9.09
CA GLY A 111 8.26 -13.88 8.72
C GLY A 111 8.54 -12.98 7.51
N LEU A 112 9.78 -13.01 7.02
CA LEU A 112 10.21 -12.19 5.87
C LEU A 112 9.44 -12.60 4.60
N PHE A 113 9.09 -11.61 3.79
CA PHE A 113 8.36 -11.79 2.52
C PHE A 113 6.99 -12.47 2.66
N GLY A 114 6.46 -12.62 3.87
CA GLY A 114 5.13 -13.19 4.07
C GLY A 114 5.07 -14.70 3.81
N MET A 115 6.21 -15.39 3.89
CA MET A 115 6.31 -16.81 3.56
C MET A 115 5.41 -17.70 4.43
N GLY A 116 5.12 -17.28 5.67
CA GLY A 116 4.15 -17.96 6.54
C GLY A 116 2.70 -17.90 6.05
N PHE A 117 2.37 -16.96 5.16
CA PHE A 117 1.07 -16.86 4.48
C PHE A 117 1.05 -17.54 3.10
N GLY A 118 2.21 -18.00 2.60
CA GLY A 118 2.35 -18.79 1.38
C GLY A 118 3.34 -18.19 0.36
N ALA A 119 3.92 -19.06 -0.46
CA ALA A 119 4.99 -18.70 -1.40
C ALA A 119 4.55 -17.74 -2.53
N LEU A 120 3.25 -17.59 -2.79
CA LEU A 120 2.71 -16.68 -3.80
C LEU A 120 2.49 -15.25 -3.28
N ILE A 121 2.52 -15.04 -1.97
CA ILE A 121 2.25 -13.75 -1.33
C ILE A 121 3.21 -12.63 -1.77
N PRO A 122 4.55 -12.86 -1.88
CA PRO A 122 5.45 -11.82 -2.36
C PRO A 122 5.06 -11.28 -3.74
N PHE A 123 4.66 -12.18 -4.65
CA PHE A 123 4.31 -11.84 -6.03
C PHE A 123 2.94 -11.14 -6.12
N GLY A 124 1.93 -11.68 -5.42
CA GLY A 124 0.59 -11.09 -5.41
C GLY A 124 0.58 -9.69 -4.79
N THR A 125 1.36 -9.49 -3.73
CA THR A 125 1.51 -8.16 -3.11
C THR A 125 2.39 -7.22 -3.92
N LEU A 126 3.42 -7.70 -4.63
CA LEU A 126 4.18 -6.88 -5.56
C LEU A 126 3.27 -6.30 -6.64
N LEU A 127 2.43 -7.14 -7.24
CA LEU A 127 1.44 -6.69 -8.23
C LEU A 127 0.51 -5.62 -7.64
N SER A 128 0.01 -5.83 -6.42
CA SER A 128 -0.86 -4.87 -5.73
C SER A 128 -0.16 -3.52 -5.48
N HIS A 129 1.11 -3.54 -5.09
CA HIS A 129 1.88 -2.30 -4.88
C HIS A 129 2.27 -1.61 -6.18
N LEU A 130 2.50 -2.36 -7.26
CA LEU A 130 2.68 -1.78 -8.59
C LEU A 130 1.41 -1.09 -9.08
N ILE A 131 0.24 -1.69 -8.86
CA ILE A 131 -1.06 -1.06 -9.18
C ILE A 131 -1.25 0.21 -8.35
N TYR A 132 -1.07 0.12 -7.03
CA TYR A 132 -1.15 1.28 -6.14
C TYR A 132 -0.20 2.40 -6.58
N GLY A 133 1.08 2.07 -6.82
CA GLY A 133 2.09 3.02 -7.25
C GLY A 133 1.79 3.65 -8.61
N ALA A 134 1.27 2.86 -9.57
CA ALA A 134 0.86 3.36 -10.87
C ALA A 134 -0.28 4.39 -10.75
N VAL A 135 -1.33 4.06 -9.99
CA VAL A 135 -2.47 4.97 -9.77
C VAL A 135 -2.02 6.23 -9.04
N LEU A 136 -1.25 6.09 -7.96
CA LEU A 136 -0.70 7.20 -7.19
C LEU A 136 0.11 8.16 -8.08
N GLY A 137 1.07 7.62 -8.84
CA GLY A 137 1.91 8.40 -9.72
C GLY A 137 1.14 9.09 -10.85
N ALA A 138 0.21 8.36 -11.49
CA ALA A 138 -0.63 8.92 -12.55
C ALA A 138 -1.54 10.04 -12.04
N SER A 139 -2.25 9.81 -10.93
CA SER A 139 -3.15 10.79 -10.30
C SER A 139 -2.38 12.02 -9.84
N PHE A 140 -1.23 11.85 -9.19
CA PHE A 140 -0.38 12.97 -8.80
C PHE A 140 0.09 13.78 -10.01
N GLY A 141 0.56 13.10 -11.05
CA GLY A 141 1.02 13.76 -12.27
C GLY A 141 -0.10 14.51 -13.00
N TRP A 142 -1.32 13.98 -12.98
CA TRP A 142 -2.50 14.68 -13.48
C TRP A 142 -2.82 15.92 -12.65
N LEU A 143 -2.85 15.80 -11.32
CA LEU A 143 -3.10 16.93 -10.41
C LEU A 143 -2.06 18.04 -10.57
N LYS A 144 -0.80 17.73 -10.90
CA LYS A 144 0.26 18.72 -11.15
C LYS A 144 0.07 19.51 -12.44
N ARG A 145 -0.76 19.04 -13.36
CA ARG A 145 -1.08 19.72 -14.64
C ARG A 145 -2.31 20.62 -14.54
N LEU A 146 -3.11 20.47 -13.48
CA LEU A 146 -4.19 21.37 -13.09
C LEU A 146 -3.61 22.56 -12.31
#